data_AF-A0A5E4JY99-F1
#
_entry.id   AF-A0A5E4JY99-F1
#
_cell.length_a   1.000
_cell.length_b   1.000
_cell.length_c   1.000
_cell.angle_alpha   90.00
_cell.angle_beta   90.00
_cell.angle_gamma   90.00
#
_symmetry.space_group_name_H-M   'P 1'
#
loop_
_entity.id
_entity.type
_entity.pdbx_description
1 polymer ?
#
loop_
_entity_poly.entity_id
_entity_poly.type
_entity_poly.pdbx_seq_one_letter_code
_entity_poly.pdbx_strand_id
1 'polypeptide(L)'
;MNRYARKKCNEEKLKELLNRIYENKNGNRMRQLVKFVADFYKNRAPELKKYFDNEDLLIGGIATSAYYAITEDISQIQSHEFGGLGAIIQQTQSELEFNQDQLRFAKLSGLALKYSRLSDNAGWKTEVYDDALWGARCSDNALMYSHLHDRTGVAATLKDNSMQYSIRSKNALYKAGIYDDALYGSKIEE
;
A
#
# COMPACT_ATOMS: atom_id res chain seq x y z
N MET A 1 -37.30 2.81 -13.04
CA MET A 1 -35.88 2.47 -13.32
C MET A 1 -35.61 1.04 -12.82
N ASN A 2 -35.24 0.10 -13.68
CA ASN A 2 -34.99 -1.30 -13.31
C ASN A 2 -33.75 -1.39 -12.36
N ARG A 3 -33.80 -2.26 -11.34
CA ARG A 3 -32.71 -2.49 -10.36
C ARG A 3 -31.35 -2.73 -11.04
N TYR A 4 -31.35 -3.40 -12.19
CA TYR A 4 -30.14 -3.66 -12.97
C TYR A 4 -29.47 -2.37 -13.48
N ALA A 5 -30.26 -1.46 -14.07
CA ALA A 5 -29.75 -0.18 -14.55
C ALA A 5 -29.21 0.72 -13.43
N ARG A 6 -29.84 0.66 -12.25
CA ARG A 6 -29.39 1.42 -11.06
C ARG A 6 -28.08 0.88 -10.50
N LYS A 7 -27.91 -0.46 -10.46
CA LYS A 7 -26.66 -1.10 -10.01
C LYS A 7 -25.49 -0.75 -10.94
N LYS A 8 -25.69 -0.87 -12.26
CA LYS A 8 -24.69 -0.51 -13.27
C LYS A 8 -24.28 0.96 -13.18
N CYS A 9 -25.25 1.88 -13.04
CA CYS A 9 -24.97 3.31 -12.88
C CYS A 9 -24.17 3.64 -11.61
N ASN A 10 -24.41 2.92 -10.51
CA ASN A 10 -23.65 3.15 -9.27
C ASN A 10 -22.22 2.62 -9.34
N GLU A 11 -21.99 1.52 -10.06
CA GLU A 11 -20.66 0.95 -10.27
C GLU A 11 -19.80 1.84 -11.16
N GLU A 12 -20.35 2.38 -12.25
CA GLU A 12 -19.64 3.35 -13.10
C GLU A 12 -19.25 4.62 -12.34
N LYS A 13 -20.17 5.15 -11.51
CA LYS A 13 -19.86 6.32 -10.67
C LYS A 13 -18.75 6.04 -9.65
N LEU A 14 -18.70 4.82 -9.11
CA LEU A 14 -17.62 4.41 -8.21
C LEU A 14 -16.29 4.33 -8.95
N LYS A 15 -16.28 3.74 -10.16
CA LYS A 15 -15.10 3.70 -11.03
C LYS A 15 -14.59 5.10 -11.36
N GLU A 16 -15.47 6.01 -11.80
CA GLU A 16 -15.11 7.40 -12.09
C GLU A 16 -14.52 8.13 -10.87
N LEU A 17 -15.08 7.89 -9.67
CA LEU A 17 -14.56 8.47 -8.44
C LEU A 17 -13.19 7.89 -8.08
N LEU A 18 -13.02 6.57 -8.17
CA LEU A 18 -11.76 5.87 -7.91
C LEU A 18 -10.65 6.36 -8.82
N ASN A 19 -10.90 6.35 -10.13
CA ASN A 19 -9.95 6.84 -11.13
C ASN A 19 -9.56 8.29 -10.85
N ARG A 20 -10.54 9.16 -10.54
CA ARG A 20 -10.24 10.56 -10.19
C ARG A 20 -9.36 10.69 -8.94
N ILE A 21 -9.60 9.88 -7.91
CA ILE A 21 -8.76 9.89 -6.69
C ILE A 21 -7.34 9.42 -7.01
N TYR A 22 -7.24 8.34 -7.79
CA TYR A 22 -6.00 7.72 -8.20
C TYR A 22 -5.14 8.66 -9.06
N GLU A 23 -5.72 9.25 -10.10
CA GLU A 23 -5.04 10.17 -11.02
C GLU A 23 -4.59 11.46 -10.32
N ASN A 24 -5.38 11.95 -9.36
CA ASN A 24 -4.98 13.08 -8.51
C ASN A 24 -3.94 12.70 -7.45
N LYS A 25 -3.52 11.43 -7.39
CA LYS A 25 -2.52 10.91 -6.47
C LYS A 25 -2.87 11.16 -5.00
N ASN A 26 -4.16 11.12 -4.68
CA ASN A 26 -4.69 11.49 -3.36
C ASN A 26 -4.80 10.27 -2.44
N GLY A 27 -3.68 9.85 -1.87
CA GLY A 27 -3.61 8.69 -0.98
C GLY A 27 -4.49 8.81 0.28
N ASN A 28 -4.63 10.02 0.83
CA ASN A 28 -5.54 10.27 1.95
C ASN A 28 -7.00 9.92 1.60
N ARG A 29 -7.46 10.37 0.43
CA ARG A 29 -8.82 10.07 -0.02
C ARG A 29 -8.99 8.60 -0.39
N MET A 30 -7.94 7.95 -0.89
CA MET A 30 -7.93 6.51 -1.15
C MET A 30 -8.14 5.73 0.15
N ARG A 31 -7.36 6.03 1.20
CA ARG A 31 -7.51 5.41 2.53
C ARG A 31 -8.89 5.66 3.16
N GLN A 32 -9.45 6.86 2.98
CA GLN A 32 -10.82 7.15 3.42
C GLN A 32 -11.86 6.26 2.72
N LEU A 33 -11.66 5.98 1.43
CA LEU A 33 -12.55 5.12 0.67
C LEU A 33 -12.43 3.66 1.11
N VAL A 34 -11.20 3.16 1.34
CA VAL A 34 -10.97 1.84 1.95
C VAL A 34 -11.74 1.72 3.27
N LYS A 35 -11.60 2.71 4.16
CA LYS A 35 -12.32 2.73 5.43
C LYS A 35 -13.84 2.70 5.25
N PHE A 36 -14.37 3.52 4.34
CA PHE A 36 -15.80 3.54 4.04
C PHE A 36 -16.31 2.17 3.55
N VAL A 37 -15.56 1.52 2.65
CA VAL A 37 -15.90 0.18 2.14
C VAL A 37 -15.81 -0.86 3.26
N ALA A 38 -14.76 -0.81 4.09
CA ALA A 38 -14.59 -1.70 5.23
C ALA A 38 -15.77 -1.56 6.22
N ASP A 39 -16.15 -0.33 6.58
CA ASP A 39 -17.28 -0.06 7.46
C ASP A 39 -18.60 -0.59 6.88
N PHE A 40 -18.81 -0.44 5.57
CA PHE A 40 -20.01 -0.95 4.88
C PHE A 40 -20.05 -2.49 4.79
N TYR A 41 -18.91 -3.16 4.80
CA TYR A 41 -18.78 -4.62 4.72
C TYR A 41 -18.41 -5.29 6.06
N LYS A 42 -18.35 -4.55 7.17
CA LYS A 42 -17.85 -5.02 8.48
C LYS A 42 -18.38 -6.38 8.94
N ASN A 43 -19.67 -6.66 8.71
CA ASN A 43 -20.32 -7.93 9.11
C ASN A 43 -20.51 -8.92 7.95
N ARG A 44 -19.89 -8.66 6.81
CA ARG A 44 -20.04 -9.42 5.56
C ARG A 44 -18.77 -9.34 4.70
N ALA A 45 -17.61 -9.33 5.34
CA ALA A 45 -16.31 -9.30 4.67
C ALA A 45 -16.18 -10.35 3.55
N PRO A 46 -16.70 -11.60 3.67
CA PRO A 46 -16.63 -12.56 2.57
C PRO A 46 -17.29 -12.10 1.26
N GLU A 47 -18.27 -11.18 1.32
CA GLU A 47 -18.88 -10.63 0.11
C GLU A 47 -17.92 -9.74 -0.70
N LEU A 48 -16.83 -9.26 -0.11
CA LEU A 48 -15.80 -8.49 -0.84
C LEU A 48 -15.02 -9.37 -1.82
N LYS A 49 -14.92 -10.68 -1.57
CA LYS A 49 -14.14 -11.61 -2.41
C LYS A 49 -14.59 -11.62 -3.86
N LYS A 50 -15.87 -11.32 -4.14
CA LYS A 50 -16.41 -11.23 -5.51
C LYS A 50 -15.82 -10.08 -6.33
N TYR A 51 -15.07 -9.18 -5.69
CA TYR A 51 -14.44 -8.02 -6.33
C TYR A 51 -12.92 -8.15 -6.45
N PHE A 52 -12.30 -9.20 -5.90
CA PHE A 52 -10.83 -9.31 -5.90
C PHE A 52 -10.27 -9.40 -7.31
N ASP A 53 -10.90 -10.22 -8.16
CA ASP A 53 -10.55 -10.37 -9.58
C ASP A 53 -11.37 -9.44 -10.49
N ASN A 54 -11.66 -8.21 -10.05
CA ASN A 54 -12.38 -7.26 -10.90
C ASN A 54 -11.50 -6.82 -12.08
N GLU A 55 -12.11 -6.64 -13.26
CA GLU A 55 -11.43 -6.11 -14.44
C GLU A 55 -10.80 -4.73 -14.18
N ASP A 56 -11.41 -3.92 -13.31
CA ASP A 56 -10.82 -2.69 -12.79
C ASP A 56 -9.99 -3.02 -11.54
N LEU A 57 -8.67 -3.04 -11.71
CA LEU A 57 -7.71 -3.37 -10.65
C LEU A 57 -7.83 -2.44 -9.42
N LEU A 58 -8.30 -1.20 -9.59
CA LEU A 58 -8.49 -0.29 -8.45
C LEU A 58 -9.67 -0.72 -7.59
N ILE A 59 -10.73 -1.27 -8.19
CA ILE A 59 -11.83 -1.89 -7.45
C ILE A 59 -11.31 -3.10 -6.67
N GLY A 60 -10.52 -3.95 -7.33
CA GLY A 60 -9.87 -5.10 -6.69
C GLY A 60 -9.04 -4.69 -5.49
N GLY A 61 -8.13 -3.74 -5.68
CA GLY A 61 -7.25 -3.21 -4.64
C GLY A 61 -7.96 -2.59 -3.44
N ILE A 62 -9.05 -1.84 -3.67
CA ILE A 62 -9.88 -1.33 -2.57
C ILE A 62 -10.58 -2.48 -1.85
N ALA A 63 -11.10 -3.48 -2.57
CA ALA A 63 -11.82 -4.59 -1.97
C ALA A 63 -10.91 -5.45 -1.08
N THR A 64 -9.70 -5.77 -1.54
CA THR A 64 -8.69 -6.51 -0.78
C THR A 64 -8.15 -5.69 0.39
N SER A 65 -7.94 -4.38 0.23
CA SER A 65 -7.55 -3.49 1.34
C SER A 65 -8.63 -3.39 2.42
N ALA A 66 -9.91 -3.27 2.00
CA ALA A 66 -11.04 -3.22 2.91
C ALA A 66 -11.27 -4.58 3.59
N TYR A 67 -11.02 -5.68 2.88
CA TYR A 67 -11.07 -7.02 3.44
C TYR A 67 -10.02 -7.17 4.54
N TYR A 68 -8.75 -6.83 4.25
CA TYR A 68 -7.68 -6.79 5.23
C TYR A 68 -8.02 -5.92 6.44
N ALA A 69 -8.61 -4.74 6.24
CA ALA A 69 -8.99 -3.85 7.34
C ALA A 69 -10.05 -4.45 8.29
N ILE A 70 -10.80 -5.47 7.86
CA ILE A 70 -11.80 -6.17 8.67
C ILE A 70 -11.24 -7.47 9.26
N THR A 71 -10.43 -8.22 8.48
CA THR A 71 -10.04 -9.60 8.80
C THR A 71 -8.59 -9.75 9.21
N GLU A 72 -7.75 -8.75 8.96
CA GLU A 72 -6.29 -8.78 9.08
C GLU A 72 -5.62 -9.85 8.21
N ASP A 73 -6.35 -10.42 7.23
CA ASP A 73 -5.82 -11.37 6.26
C ASP A 73 -5.00 -10.65 5.18
N ILE A 74 -3.68 -10.63 5.37
CA ILE A 74 -2.73 -9.97 4.47
C ILE A 74 -2.55 -10.72 3.15
N SER A 75 -2.92 -12.00 3.07
CA SER A 75 -2.61 -12.81 1.87
C SER A 75 -3.33 -12.29 0.64
N GLN A 76 -4.52 -11.70 0.80
CA GLN A 76 -5.29 -11.14 -0.30
C GLN A 76 -4.63 -9.90 -0.91
N ILE A 77 -3.88 -9.14 -0.10
CA ILE A 77 -3.08 -8.01 -0.59
C ILE A 77 -1.93 -8.54 -1.45
N GLN A 78 -1.26 -9.62 -1.02
CA GLN A 78 -0.08 -10.17 -1.69
C GLN A 78 -0.39 -10.93 -2.98
N SER A 79 -1.65 -11.30 -3.22
CA SER A 79 -2.04 -12.10 -4.38
C SER A 79 -2.56 -11.29 -5.57
N HIS A 80 -2.66 -9.96 -5.46
CA HIS A 80 -3.24 -9.12 -6.50
C HIS A 80 -2.39 -7.87 -6.75
N GLU A 81 -2.28 -7.45 -8.01
CA GLU A 81 -1.77 -6.10 -8.35
C GLU A 81 -2.65 -5.05 -7.66
N PHE A 82 -2.04 -4.00 -7.10
CA PHE A 82 -2.74 -3.01 -6.26
C PHE A 82 -3.48 -3.59 -5.04
N GLY A 83 -3.22 -4.82 -4.59
CA GLY A 83 -4.00 -5.49 -3.54
C GLY A 83 -4.15 -4.71 -2.22
N GLY A 84 -3.22 -3.81 -1.90
CA GLY A 84 -3.20 -2.97 -0.70
C GLY A 84 -3.36 -1.49 -1.02
N LEU A 85 -4.07 -1.18 -2.12
CA LEU A 85 -4.37 0.18 -2.53
C LEU A 85 -5.02 0.99 -1.41
N GLY A 86 -4.25 1.91 -0.81
CA GLY A 86 -4.71 2.70 0.32
C GLY A 86 -4.95 1.87 1.59
N ALA A 87 -4.28 0.74 1.76
CA ALA A 87 -4.33 -0.02 3.01
C ALA A 87 -3.70 0.75 4.17
N ILE A 88 -4.15 0.47 5.40
CA ILE A 88 -3.51 0.94 6.63
C ILE A 88 -3.05 -0.31 7.39
N ILE A 89 -1.74 -0.49 7.51
CA ILE A 89 -1.11 -1.71 8.04
C ILE A 89 -0.21 -1.31 9.22
N GLN A 90 -0.45 -1.87 10.39
CA GLN A 90 0.33 -1.58 11.60
C GLN A 90 1.16 -2.76 12.09
N GLN A 91 0.66 -3.97 11.90
CA GLN A 91 1.36 -5.18 12.29
C GLN A 91 0.86 -6.32 11.45
N THR A 92 1.79 -7.14 10.97
CA THR A 92 1.48 -8.38 10.25
C THR A 92 2.45 -9.47 10.70
N GLN A 93 2.30 -10.67 10.13
CA GLN A 93 3.33 -11.69 10.19
C GLN A 93 4.63 -11.22 9.48
N SER A 94 5.76 -11.80 9.87
CA SER A 94 7.06 -11.42 9.26
C SER A 94 7.31 -12.15 7.94
N GLU A 95 8.33 -11.68 7.21
CA GLU A 95 8.85 -12.37 6.00
C GLU A 95 7.84 -12.44 4.84
N LEU A 96 7.04 -11.38 4.69
CA LEU A 96 6.13 -11.24 3.55
C LEU A 96 6.88 -10.83 2.28
N GLU A 97 6.23 -10.99 1.14
CA GLU A 97 6.72 -10.53 -0.16
C GLU A 97 5.69 -9.62 -0.80
N PHE A 98 6.12 -8.43 -1.22
CA PHE A 98 5.29 -7.45 -1.91
C PHE A 98 5.97 -6.97 -3.20
N ASN A 99 5.18 -6.86 -4.27
CA ASN A 99 5.59 -6.39 -5.60
C ASN A 99 4.39 -5.76 -6.33
N GLN A 100 4.53 -5.37 -7.60
CA GLN A 100 3.40 -5.03 -8.48
C GLN A 100 2.41 -4.03 -7.88
N ASP A 101 2.91 -2.90 -7.38
CA ASP A 101 2.10 -1.81 -6.82
C ASP A 101 1.18 -2.19 -5.64
N GLN A 102 1.43 -3.33 -5.00
CA GLN A 102 0.57 -3.88 -3.96
C GLN A 102 0.34 -2.97 -2.77
N LEU A 103 1.23 -2.05 -2.44
CA LEU A 103 1.11 -1.15 -1.29
C LEU A 103 0.94 0.30 -1.72
N ARG A 104 0.44 0.54 -2.93
CA ARG A 104 0.24 1.89 -3.43
C ARG A 104 -0.67 2.72 -2.53
N PHE A 105 -0.24 3.94 -2.19
CA PHE A 105 -0.89 4.83 -1.23
C PHE A 105 -1.09 4.26 0.18
N ALA A 106 -0.47 3.13 0.53
CA ALA A 106 -0.63 2.54 1.84
C ALA A 106 -0.04 3.45 2.93
N LYS A 107 -0.53 3.23 4.16
CA LYS A 107 0.07 3.77 5.38
C LYS A 107 0.56 2.60 6.21
N LEU A 108 1.86 2.54 6.44
CA LEU A 108 2.57 1.48 7.16
C LEU A 108 3.10 2.02 8.47
N SER A 109 2.94 1.27 9.56
CA SER A 109 3.44 1.65 10.89
C SER A 109 3.83 0.40 11.70
N GLY A 110 4.38 0.56 12.89
CA GLY A 110 4.68 -0.53 13.81
C GLY A 110 5.63 -1.59 13.24
N LEU A 111 5.16 -2.83 13.09
CA LEU A 111 5.95 -3.92 12.50
C LEU A 111 5.29 -4.43 11.22
N ALA A 112 4.64 -3.53 10.48
CA ALA A 112 3.84 -3.85 9.31
C ALA A 112 4.53 -4.78 8.31
N LEU A 113 5.84 -4.59 8.04
CA LEU A 113 6.59 -5.34 7.03
C LEU A 113 7.92 -5.87 7.58
N LYS A 114 7.91 -6.34 8.84
CA LYS A 114 9.10 -6.87 9.50
C LYS A 114 9.72 -8.03 8.73
N TYR A 115 11.02 -7.92 8.40
CA TYR A 115 11.78 -8.89 7.60
C TYR A 115 11.24 -9.20 6.20
N SER A 116 10.27 -8.42 5.72
CA SER A 116 9.64 -8.63 4.42
C SER A 116 10.55 -8.21 3.26
N ARG A 117 10.24 -8.72 2.06
CA ARG A 117 10.84 -8.31 0.80
C ARG A 117 9.89 -7.41 0.02
N LEU A 118 10.41 -6.30 -0.46
CA LEU A 118 9.71 -5.39 -1.35
C LEU A 118 10.54 -5.23 -2.63
N SER A 119 9.89 -5.35 -3.79
CA SER A 119 10.51 -5.13 -5.11
C SER A 119 9.49 -4.53 -6.09
N ASP A 120 9.92 -4.20 -7.30
CA ASP A 120 9.04 -3.95 -8.46
C ASP A 120 7.89 -2.97 -8.18
N ASN A 121 8.23 -1.79 -7.65
CA ASN A 121 7.26 -0.75 -7.27
C ASN A 121 6.23 -1.17 -6.22
N ALA A 122 6.53 -2.14 -5.35
CA ALA A 122 5.65 -2.60 -4.28
C ALA A 122 4.92 -1.45 -3.56
N GLY A 123 5.63 -0.42 -3.12
CA GLY A 123 5.10 0.75 -2.44
C GLY A 123 5.29 2.04 -3.23
N TRP A 124 4.24 2.49 -3.90
CA TRP A 124 4.22 3.79 -4.57
C TRP A 124 3.44 4.82 -3.75
N LYS A 125 4.04 5.99 -3.45
CA LYS A 125 3.49 7.01 -2.55
C LYS A 125 2.97 6.44 -1.22
N THR A 126 3.74 5.53 -0.64
CA THR A 126 3.46 4.97 0.67
C THR A 126 3.88 5.95 1.76
N GLU A 127 3.12 6.03 2.85
CA GLU A 127 3.56 6.70 4.07
C GLU A 127 4.02 5.64 5.07
N VAL A 128 5.24 5.77 5.58
CA VAL A 128 5.85 4.78 6.45
C VAL A 128 6.19 5.44 7.79
N TYR A 129 5.84 4.80 8.90
CA TYR A 129 6.05 5.26 10.27
C TYR A 129 6.66 4.14 11.14
N ASP A 130 7.20 4.51 12.30
CA ASP A 130 7.42 3.66 13.47
C ASP A 130 7.90 2.23 13.17
N ASP A 131 9.19 1.99 12.92
CA ASP A 131 9.81 0.66 12.74
C ASP A 131 9.16 -0.25 11.66
N ALA A 132 8.24 0.24 10.82
CA ALA A 132 7.42 -0.56 9.91
C ALA A 132 8.21 -1.46 8.95
N LEU A 133 9.44 -1.08 8.60
CA LEU A 133 10.33 -1.82 7.71
C LEU A 133 11.50 -2.47 8.46
N TRP A 134 11.32 -2.82 9.75
CA TRP A 134 12.38 -3.41 10.56
C TRP A 134 12.97 -4.65 9.87
N GLY A 135 14.27 -4.58 9.52
CA GLY A 135 14.98 -5.67 8.84
C GLY A 135 14.44 -6.03 7.46
N ALA A 136 13.57 -5.19 6.87
CA ALA A 136 13.04 -5.42 5.53
C ALA A 136 14.14 -5.32 4.47
N ARG A 137 13.93 -5.98 3.34
CA ARG A 137 14.82 -5.93 2.17
C ARG A 137 14.08 -5.28 1.02
N CYS A 138 14.63 -4.19 0.50
CA CYS A 138 14.04 -3.48 -0.62
C CYS A 138 15.02 -3.47 -1.81
N SER A 139 14.50 -3.74 -3.01
CA SER A 139 15.21 -3.63 -4.29
C SER A 139 14.28 -3.06 -5.38
N ASP A 140 14.81 -2.76 -6.55
CA ASP A 140 14.02 -2.59 -7.79
C ASP A 140 12.84 -1.61 -7.67
N ASN A 141 13.12 -0.39 -7.21
CA ASN A 141 12.11 0.66 -7.00
C ASN A 141 11.01 0.31 -5.98
N ALA A 142 11.27 -0.60 -5.05
CA ALA A 142 10.35 -1.02 -3.99
C ALA A 142 9.55 0.11 -3.33
N LEU A 143 10.16 1.27 -3.07
CA LEU A 143 9.54 2.43 -2.42
C LEU A 143 9.75 3.70 -3.26
N MET A 144 8.77 4.03 -4.09
CA MET A 144 8.85 5.14 -5.02
C MET A 144 7.94 6.31 -4.60
N TYR A 145 8.48 7.53 -4.58
CA TYR A 145 7.78 8.73 -4.08
C TYR A 145 7.17 8.59 -2.67
N SER A 146 7.75 7.71 -1.85
CA SER A 146 7.22 7.41 -0.52
C SER A 146 7.74 8.42 0.51
N HIS A 147 7.01 8.58 1.60
CA HIS A 147 7.43 9.40 2.73
C HIS A 147 7.77 8.50 3.91
N LEU A 148 9.03 8.54 4.33
CA LEU A 148 9.54 7.77 5.45
C LEU A 148 9.77 8.67 6.67
N HIS A 149 8.93 8.50 7.69
CA HIS A 149 9.08 9.19 8.96
C HIS A 149 10.18 8.55 9.82
N ASP A 150 10.38 9.08 11.03
CA ASP A 150 11.50 8.68 11.89
C ASP A 150 11.46 7.18 12.20
N ARG A 151 12.65 6.56 12.21
CA ARG A 151 12.87 5.16 12.56
C ARG A 151 12.05 4.14 11.76
N THR A 152 11.76 4.41 10.50
CA THR A 152 10.94 3.52 9.67
C THR A 152 11.68 2.31 9.12
N GLY A 153 12.94 2.48 8.73
CA GLY A 153 13.80 1.47 8.10
C GLY A 153 14.89 0.91 9.01
N VAL A 154 14.57 0.63 10.28
CA VAL A 154 15.57 0.16 11.24
C VAL A 154 16.19 -1.16 10.76
N ALA A 155 17.51 -1.16 10.60
CA ALA A 155 18.28 -2.32 10.12
C ALA A 155 17.80 -2.90 8.77
N ALA A 156 17.11 -2.11 7.95
CA ALA A 156 16.69 -2.52 6.61
C ALA A 156 17.90 -2.64 5.65
N THR A 157 17.75 -3.46 4.61
CA THR A 157 18.69 -3.51 3.48
C THR A 157 18.04 -2.86 2.27
N LEU A 158 18.69 -1.84 1.71
CA LEU A 158 18.25 -1.10 0.53
C LEU A 158 19.32 -1.24 -0.57
N LYS A 159 18.95 -1.75 -1.75
CA LYS A 159 19.83 -1.92 -2.93
C LYS A 159 19.11 -1.60 -4.23
N ASP A 160 19.79 -1.62 -5.37
CA ASP A 160 19.19 -1.62 -6.72
C ASP A 160 18.08 -0.56 -6.92
N ASN A 161 18.36 0.72 -6.63
CA ASN A 161 17.36 1.79 -6.75
C ASN A 161 16.08 1.58 -5.92
N SER A 162 16.13 0.80 -4.84
CA SER A 162 14.97 0.46 -4.02
C SER A 162 14.13 1.62 -3.52
N MET A 163 14.70 2.80 -3.32
CA MET A 163 14.00 3.96 -2.79
C MET A 163 14.24 5.19 -3.68
N GLN A 164 13.37 5.35 -4.68
CA GLN A 164 13.46 6.45 -5.64
C GLN A 164 12.56 7.62 -5.28
N TYR A 165 13.09 8.84 -5.45
CA TYR A 165 12.36 10.10 -5.32
C TYR A 165 11.54 10.24 -4.03
N SER A 166 11.96 9.57 -2.97
CA SER A 166 11.27 9.51 -1.69
C SER A 166 11.75 10.62 -0.77
N ILE A 167 10.89 11.02 0.15
CA ILE A 167 11.23 11.98 1.20
C ILE A 167 11.41 11.20 2.49
N ARG A 168 12.46 11.49 3.25
CA ARG A 168 12.72 10.81 4.50
C ARG A 168 13.14 11.78 5.60
N SER A 169 12.67 11.54 6.81
CA SER A 169 13.22 12.16 8.00
C SER A 169 14.70 11.78 8.18
N LYS A 170 15.42 12.57 8.97
CA LYS A 170 16.85 12.36 9.24
C LYS A 170 17.14 10.97 9.82
N ASN A 171 16.26 10.46 10.69
CA ASN A 171 16.45 9.19 11.38
C ASN A 171 15.62 8.04 10.80
N ALA A 172 14.98 8.22 9.63
CA ALA A 172 14.18 7.18 8.97
C ALA A 172 14.95 5.87 8.81
N LEU A 173 16.21 5.92 8.36
CA LEU A 173 17.01 4.76 7.96
C LEU A 173 18.07 4.38 8.99
N TYR A 174 17.69 4.38 10.27
CA TYR A 174 18.62 4.06 11.36
C TYR A 174 19.25 2.67 11.21
N LYS A 175 20.58 2.60 11.12
CA LYS A 175 21.36 1.37 10.89
C LYS A 175 21.00 0.61 9.60
N ALA A 176 20.36 1.26 8.62
CA ALA A 176 20.10 0.60 7.35
C ALA A 176 21.40 0.35 6.57
N GLY A 177 21.50 -0.82 5.94
CA GLY A 177 22.52 -1.09 4.93
C GLY A 177 22.06 -0.54 3.58
N ILE A 178 22.78 0.43 3.04
CA ILE A 178 22.45 1.11 1.78
C ILE A 178 23.55 0.77 0.77
N TYR A 179 23.14 0.20 -0.36
CA TYR A 179 24.03 -0.26 -1.42
C TYR A 179 23.62 0.34 -2.76
N ASP A 180 24.58 0.47 -3.68
CA ASP A 180 24.38 0.97 -5.03
C ASP A 180 23.64 2.33 -5.04
N ASP A 181 22.77 2.54 -6.04
CA ASP A 181 21.95 3.75 -6.18
C ASP A 181 20.63 3.66 -5.39
N ALA A 182 20.59 2.91 -4.29
CA ALA A 182 19.36 2.64 -3.53
C ALA A 182 18.53 3.88 -3.16
N LEU A 183 19.12 5.06 -3.02
CA LEU A 183 18.42 6.31 -2.66
C LEU A 183 18.27 7.31 -3.81
N TYR A 184 18.26 6.85 -5.07
CA TYR A 184 18.24 7.72 -6.24
C TYR A 184 17.13 8.79 -6.21
N GLY A 185 17.52 10.06 -6.31
CA GLY A 185 16.60 11.20 -6.29
C GLY A 185 15.86 11.43 -4.97
N SER A 186 16.13 10.63 -3.93
CA SER A 186 15.50 10.77 -2.61
C SER A 186 16.12 11.91 -1.81
N LYS A 187 15.30 12.57 -1.00
CA LYS A 187 15.68 13.77 -0.23
C LYS A 187 15.42 13.58 1.26
N ILE A 188 16.17 14.32 2.07
CA ILE A 188 15.91 14.43 3.50
C ILE A 188 14.94 15.59 3.71
N GLU A 189 13.93 15.39 4.56
CA GLU A 189 13.04 16.47 5.03
C GLU A 189 13.85 17.42 5.93
N GLU A 190 13.86 18.70 5.58
CA GLU A 190 14.56 19.78 6.31
C GLU A 190 13.85 20.17 7.60
#